data_AF-A0A1L7LIX4-F1
#
_entry.id   AF-A0A1L7LIX4-F1
#
_cell.length_a   1.000
_cell.length_b   1.000
_cell.length_c   1.000
_cell.angle_alpha   90.00
_cell.angle_beta   90.00
_cell.angle_gamma   90.00
#
_symmetry.space_group_name_H-M   'P 1'
#
loop_
_entity.id
_entity.type
_entity.pdbx_description
1 polymer ?
#
loop_
_entity_poly.entity_id
_entity_poly.type
_entity_poly.pdbx_seq_one_letter_code
_entity_poly.pdbx_strand_id
1 'polypeptide(L)'
;MSAKKLDKLATGILYTIAGIIVAILASLLLFILVRGLPKVSWHFLTGRSSSYEAGGGIGIQLYNSFFLLVVTLIISIPLSMGAGIYLSEYAKKGRLTDFIRTCIEILSSLPSVVVGLFGYLILLFNFNMAFPLFQVLWL
;
A
#
# COMPACT_ATOMS: atom_id res chain seq x y z
N MET A 1 -33.42 -16.30 26.94
CA MET A 1 -32.83 -16.86 25.69
C MET A 1 -31.36 -17.13 25.94
N SER A 2 -30.91 -18.37 25.71
CA SER A 2 -29.54 -18.83 26.05
C SER A 2 -28.48 -18.07 25.26
N ALA A 3 -27.58 -17.34 25.95
CA ALA A 3 -26.46 -16.59 25.37
C ALA A 3 -25.66 -17.41 24.33
N LYS A 4 -25.52 -18.73 24.53
CA LYS A 4 -24.85 -19.65 23.59
C LYS A 4 -25.54 -19.78 22.22
N LYS A 5 -26.86 -19.58 22.14
CA LYS A 5 -27.61 -19.63 20.87
C LYS A 5 -27.46 -18.31 20.09
N LEU A 6 -27.39 -17.18 20.80
CA LEU A 6 -27.19 -15.87 20.20
C LEU A 6 -25.76 -15.70 19.68
N ASP A 7 -24.77 -16.19 20.42
CA ASP A 7 -23.37 -16.22 20.00
C ASP A 7 -23.19 -17.05 18.72
N LYS A 8 -23.71 -18.29 18.70
CA LYS A 8 -23.64 -19.16 17.51
C LYS A 8 -24.37 -18.58 16.28
N LEU A 9 -25.46 -17.83 16.49
CA LEU A 9 -26.16 -17.10 15.43
C LEU A 9 -25.30 -15.94 14.90
N ALA A 10 -24.74 -15.12 15.79
CA ALA A 10 -23.88 -14.00 15.43
C ALA A 10 -22.65 -14.45 14.66
N THR A 11 -21.97 -15.50 15.13
CA THR A 11 -20.84 -16.11 14.43
C THR A 11 -21.24 -16.63 13.05
N GLY A 12 -22.40 -17.29 12.92
CA GLY A 12 -22.90 -17.74 11.61
C GLY A 12 -23.17 -16.60 10.63
N ILE A 13 -23.74 -15.49 11.11
CA ILE A 13 -23.97 -14.28 10.30
C ILE A 13 -22.64 -13.68 9.85
N LEU A 14 -21.67 -13.53 10.76
CA LEU A 14 -20.35 -12.98 10.43
C LEU A 14 -19.62 -13.83 9.38
N TYR A 15 -19.62 -15.16 9.51
CA TYR A 15 -19.03 -16.04 8.51
C TYR A 15 -19.73 -15.97 7.16
N THR A 16 -21.05 -15.79 7.16
CA THR A 16 -21.82 -15.63 5.91
C THR A 16 -21.44 -14.33 5.21
N ILE A 17 -21.37 -13.22 5.94
CA ILE A 17 -20.95 -11.92 5.39
C ILE A 17 -19.52 -11.98 4.87
N ALA A 18 -18.59 -12.55 5.66
CA ALA A 18 -17.21 -12.74 5.23
C ALA A 18 -17.12 -13.63 3.97
N GLY A 19 -17.90 -14.71 3.92
CA GLY A 19 -18.00 -15.60 2.77
C GLY A 19 -18.49 -14.88 1.52
N ILE A 20 -19.49 -14.01 1.63
CA ILE A 20 -19.98 -13.18 0.52
C ILE A 20 -18.90 -12.22 0.03
N ILE A 21 -18.20 -11.52 0.94
CA ILE A 21 -17.11 -10.59 0.59
C ILE A 21 -16.00 -11.35 -0.16
N VAL A 22 -15.56 -12.49 0.37
CA VAL A 22 -14.54 -13.32 -0.26
C VAL A 22 -15.00 -13.82 -1.63
N ALA A 23 -16.26 -14.26 -1.76
CA ALA A 23 -16.83 -14.70 -3.03
C ALA A 23 -16.86 -13.56 -4.07
N ILE A 24 -17.25 -12.34 -3.67
CA ILE A 24 -17.23 -11.16 -4.54
C ILE A 24 -15.80 -10.86 -4.99
N LEU A 25 -14.83 -10.81 -4.06
CA LEU A 25 -13.41 -10.57 -4.38
C LEU A 25 -12.87 -11.66 -5.31
N ALA A 26 -13.15 -12.92 -5.04
CA ALA A 26 -12.73 -14.04 -5.87
C ALA A 26 -13.35 -13.97 -7.27
N SER A 27 -14.64 -13.61 -7.37
CA SER A 27 -15.32 -13.45 -8.66
C SER A 27 -14.74 -12.30 -9.48
N LEU A 28 -14.38 -11.18 -8.83
CA LEU A 28 -13.75 -10.03 -9.46
C LEU A 28 -12.36 -10.40 -9.97
N LEU A 29 -11.54 -11.06 -9.14
CA LEU A 29 -10.23 -11.55 -9.55
C LEU A 29 -10.34 -12.53 -10.72
N LEU A 30 -11.26 -13.49 -10.65
CA LEU A 30 -11.51 -14.45 -11.74
C LEU A 30 -11.93 -13.74 -13.03
N PHE A 31 -12.84 -12.77 -12.94
CA PHE A 31 -13.28 -11.98 -14.09
C PHE A 31 -12.12 -11.22 -14.75
N ILE A 32 -11.26 -10.58 -13.95
CA ILE A 32 -10.06 -9.88 -14.43
C ILE A 32 -9.10 -10.88 -15.10
N LEU A 33 -8.86 -12.04 -14.50
CA LEU A 33 -7.93 -13.03 -15.04
C LEU A 33 -8.44 -13.63 -16.35
N VAL A 34 -9.71 -14.05 -16.40
CA VAL A 34 -10.31 -14.67 -17.60
C VAL A 34 -10.34 -13.71 -18.79
N ARG A 35 -10.64 -12.43 -18.55
CA ARG A 35 -10.68 -11.42 -19.63
C ARG A 35 -9.31 -10.79 -19.92
N GLY A 36 -8.45 -10.72 -18.92
CA GLY A 36 -7.15 -10.03 -18.98
C GLY A 36 -6.01 -10.92 -19.46
N LEU A 37 -5.89 -12.16 -18.97
CA LEU A 37 -4.79 -13.06 -19.34
C LEU A 37 -4.66 -13.29 -20.86
N PRO A 38 -5.75 -13.49 -21.63
CA PRO A 38 -5.64 -13.68 -23.09
C PRO A 38 -5.13 -12.43 -23.83
N LYS A 39 -5.12 -11.26 -23.19
CA LYS A 39 -4.62 -10.00 -23.75
C LYS A 39 -3.19 -9.69 -23.34
N VAL A 40 -2.59 -10.50 -22.47
CA VAL A 40 -1.18 -10.37 -22.07
C VAL A 40 -0.30 -10.81 -23.23
N SER A 41 0.30 -9.84 -23.89
CA SER A 41 1.31 -10.04 -24.93
C SER A 41 2.62 -9.37 -24.52
N TRP A 42 3.73 -9.72 -25.17
CA TRP A 42 5.00 -9.05 -24.93
C TRP A 42 4.92 -7.54 -25.21
N HIS A 43 4.19 -7.16 -26.27
CA HIS A 43 3.91 -5.76 -26.59
C HIS A 43 3.07 -5.08 -25.50
N PHE A 44 2.10 -5.79 -24.90
CA PHE A 44 1.35 -5.25 -23.78
C PHE A 44 2.24 -4.99 -22.56
N LEU A 45 3.20 -5.86 -22.26
CA LEU A 45 4.07 -5.71 -21.09
C LEU A 45 5.17 -4.64 -21.26
N THR A 46 5.69 -4.45 -22.48
CA THR A 46 6.83 -3.56 -22.74
C THR A 46 6.48 -2.31 -23.54
N GLY A 47 5.32 -2.30 -24.17
CA GLY A 47 4.84 -1.21 -25.00
C GLY A 47 4.46 0.02 -24.17
N ARG A 48 4.41 1.16 -24.85
CA ARG A 48 3.92 2.41 -24.28
C ARG A 48 2.42 2.34 -24.08
N SER A 49 1.95 2.91 -22.99
CA SER A 49 0.53 3.13 -22.77
C SER A 49 -0.02 4.10 -23.79
N SER A 50 -1.17 3.76 -24.37
CA SER A 50 -1.93 4.63 -25.27
C SER A 50 -3.28 4.89 -24.63
N SER A 51 -3.59 6.15 -24.36
CA SER A 51 -4.88 6.56 -23.78
C SER A 51 -6.00 6.63 -24.82
N TYR A 52 -5.65 6.60 -26.11
CA TYR A 52 -6.57 6.87 -27.22
C TYR A 52 -6.87 5.63 -28.07
N GLU A 53 -6.14 4.53 -27.87
CA GLU A 53 -6.33 3.27 -28.62
C GLU A 53 -6.50 2.08 -27.69
N ALA A 54 -7.44 1.20 -28.03
CA ALA A 54 -7.61 -0.08 -27.35
C ALA A 54 -6.41 -0.99 -27.67
N GLY A 55 -5.62 -1.33 -26.65
CA GLY A 55 -4.47 -2.24 -26.78
C GLY A 55 -3.09 -1.63 -26.48
N GLY A 56 -3.01 -0.42 -25.93
CA GLY A 56 -1.75 0.14 -25.42
C GLY A 56 -1.07 -0.73 -24.35
N GLY A 57 0.24 -0.59 -24.20
CA GLY A 57 1.03 -1.35 -23.22
C GLY A 57 1.05 -0.73 -21.82
N ILE A 58 1.61 -1.47 -20.85
CA ILE A 58 1.75 -1.06 -19.44
C ILE A 58 3.22 -0.95 -19.01
N GLY A 59 4.15 -0.97 -19.97
CA GLY A 59 5.58 -1.08 -19.67
C GLY A 59 6.14 0.10 -18.89
N ILE A 60 5.68 1.31 -19.20
CA ILE A 60 6.07 2.52 -18.48
C ILE A 60 5.56 2.47 -17.02
N GLN A 61 4.31 2.05 -16.81
CA GLN A 61 3.70 1.95 -15.48
C GLN A 61 4.40 0.90 -14.62
N LEU A 62 4.76 -0.24 -15.21
CA LEU A 62 5.54 -1.28 -14.53
C LEU A 62 6.93 -0.76 -14.16
N TYR A 63 7.60 -0.07 -15.09
CA TYR A 63 8.91 0.54 -14.84
C TYR A 63 8.84 1.57 -13.70
N ASN A 64 7.89 2.51 -13.73
CA ASN A 64 7.74 3.54 -12.71
C ASN A 64 7.44 2.93 -11.34
N SER A 65 6.56 1.92 -11.28
CA SER A 65 6.23 1.23 -10.03
C SER A 65 7.45 0.52 -9.45
N PHE A 66 8.22 -0.18 -10.29
CA PHE A 66 9.43 -0.88 -9.86
C PHE A 66 10.54 0.09 -9.45
N PHE A 67 10.77 1.14 -10.24
CA PHE A 67 11.73 2.19 -9.94
C PHE A 67 11.43 2.86 -8.60
N LEU A 68 10.17 3.23 -8.35
CA LEU A 68 9.72 3.78 -7.07
C LEU A 68 9.97 2.84 -5.91
N LEU A 69 9.66 1.56 -6.08
CA LEU A 69 9.91 0.54 -5.07
C LEU A 69 11.40 0.48 -4.72
N VAL A 70 12.28 0.42 -5.73
CA VAL A 70 13.73 0.35 -5.53
C VAL A 70 14.25 1.58 -4.81
N VAL A 71 13.90 2.78 -5.26
CA VAL A 71 14.31 4.04 -4.62
C VAL A 71 13.83 4.09 -3.17
N THR A 72 12.57 3.71 -2.93
CA THR A 72 11.98 3.67 -1.59
C THR A 72 12.72 2.70 -0.68
N LEU A 73 13.09 1.51 -1.17
CA LEU A 73 13.84 0.53 -0.39
C LEU A 73 15.25 1.00 -0.06
N ILE A 74 15.96 1.58 -1.03
CA ILE A 74 17.33 2.10 -0.84
C ILE A 74 17.37 3.16 0.27
N ILE A 75 16.34 4.00 0.38
CA ILE A 75 16.29 5.05 1.40
C ILE A 75 15.72 4.49 2.72
N SER A 76 14.61 3.75 2.66
CA SER A 76 13.86 3.35 3.85
C SER A 76 14.55 2.25 4.65
N ILE A 77 15.21 1.28 4.00
CA ILE A 77 15.89 0.17 4.68
C ILE A 77 17.01 0.68 5.60
N PRO A 78 18.04 1.41 5.13
CA PRO A 78 19.13 1.82 5.99
C PRO A 78 18.65 2.77 7.09
N LEU A 79 17.71 3.66 6.79
CA LEU A 79 17.16 4.59 7.77
C LEU A 79 16.37 3.86 8.87
N SER A 80 15.46 2.96 8.48
CA SER A 80 14.62 2.20 9.44
C SER A 80 15.44 1.21 10.25
N MET A 81 16.39 0.52 9.61
CA MET A 81 17.27 -0.43 10.29
C MET A 81 18.21 0.28 11.26
N GLY A 82 18.82 1.39 10.83
CA GLY A 82 19.69 2.21 11.69
C GLY A 82 18.94 2.78 12.90
N ALA A 83 17.74 3.33 12.69
CA ALA A 83 16.90 3.82 13.77
C ALA A 83 16.47 2.70 14.73
N GLY A 84 16.12 1.53 14.20
CA GLY A 84 15.74 0.35 14.99
C GLY A 84 16.90 -0.17 15.85
N ILE A 85 18.09 -0.34 15.27
CA ILE A 85 19.29 -0.77 16.00
C ILE A 85 19.65 0.25 17.07
N TYR A 86 19.66 1.56 16.74
CA TYR A 86 19.97 2.60 17.71
C TYR A 86 19.01 2.57 18.91
N LEU A 87 17.70 2.48 18.64
CA LEU A 87 16.69 2.49 19.69
C LEU A 87 16.70 1.21 20.55
N SER A 88 17.13 0.09 19.97
CA SER A 88 17.23 -1.20 20.66
C SER A 88 18.48 -1.32 21.52
N GLU A 89 19.64 -0.93 20.99
CA GLU A 89 20.94 -1.24 21.59
C GLU A 89 21.60 -0.05 22.29
N TYR A 90 21.45 1.15 21.74
CA TYR A 90 22.21 2.32 22.19
C TYR A 90 21.36 3.35 22.95
N ALA A 91 20.05 3.35 22.77
CA ALA A 91 19.17 4.32 23.40
C ALA A 91 19.05 4.06 24.91
N LYS A 92 19.51 5.04 25.70
CA LYS A 92 19.37 5.02 27.16
C LYS A 92 17.90 5.06 27.56
N LYS A 93 17.54 4.33 28.61
CA LYS A 93 16.18 4.39 29.19
C LYS A 93 15.93 5.80 29.72
N GLY A 94 14.84 6.41 29.28
CA GLY A 94 14.49 7.78 29.65
C GLY A 94 13.25 8.26 28.92
N ARG A 95 12.70 9.39 29.39
CA ARG A 95 11.41 9.93 28.92
C ARG A 95 11.39 10.21 27.41
N LEU A 96 12.52 10.61 26.84
CA LEU A 96 12.64 10.85 25.39
C LEU A 96 12.55 9.55 24.58
N THR A 97 13.24 8.49 25.03
CA THR A 97 13.19 7.16 24.41
C THR A 97 11.78 6.58 24.49
N ASP A 98 11.10 6.73 25.63
CA ASP A 98 9.72 6.26 25.81
C ASP A 98 8.73 7.04 24.94
N PHE A 99 8.92 8.36 24.80
CA PHE A 99 8.12 9.19 23.90
C PHE A 99 8.29 8.76 22.44
N ILE A 100 9.53 8.59 21.96
CA ILE A 100 9.81 8.12 20.59
C ILE A 100 9.17 6.76 20.34
N ARG A 101 9.29 5.81 21.29
CA ARG A 101 8.65 4.49 21.19
C ARG A 101 7.13 4.59 21.08
N THR A 102 6.51 5.45 21.87
CA THR A 102 5.06 5.72 21.80
C THR A 102 4.68 6.30 20.44
N CYS A 103 5.44 7.25 19.89
CA CYS A 103 5.19 7.79 18.56
C CYS A 103 5.29 6.72 17.47
N ILE A 104 6.27 5.81 17.55
CA ILE A 104 6.42 4.71 16.59
C ILE A 104 5.21 3.77 16.66
N GLU A 105 4.73 3.45 17.85
CA GLU A 105 3.56 2.57 18.05
C GLU A 105 2.25 3.20 17.54
N ILE A 106 2.08 4.51 17.74
CA ILE A 106 0.96 5.25 17.15
C ILE A 106 1.08 5.27 15.62
N LEU A 107 2.27 5.52 15.08
CA LEU A 107 2.51 5.59 13.65
C LEU A 107 2.26 4.24 12.95
N SER A 108 2.61 3.12 13.59
CA SER A 108 2.36 1.77 13.04
C SER A 108 0.88 1.38 13.04
N SER A 109 0.08 1.99 13.92
CA SER A 109 -1.36 1.75 14.03
C SER A 109 -2.19 2.64 13.08
N LEU A 110 -1.58 3.66 12.48
CA LEU A 110 -2.29 4.56 11.57
C LEU A 110 -2.66 3.84 10.26
N PRO A 111 -3.87 4.08 9.72
CA PRO A 111 -4.23 3.59 8.40
C PRO A 111 -3.27 4.16 7.34
N SER A 112 -2.81 3.30 6.42
CA SER A 112 -1.86 3.69 5.36
C SER A 112 -2.38 4.85 4.49
N VAL A 113 -3.69 4.95 4.30
CA VAL A 113 -4.34 6.06 3.56
C VAL A 113 -4.07 7.41 4.23
N VAL A 114 -4.11 7.47 5.56
CA VAL A 114 -3.86 8.70 6.31
C VAL A 114 -2.40 9.13 6.15
N VAL A 115 -1.47 8.18 6.30
CA VAL A 115 -0.03 8.43 6.15
C VAL A 115 0.30 8.89 4.72
N GLY A 116 -0.28 8.24 3.72
CA GLY A 116 -0.09 8.59 2.31
C GLY A 116 -0.61 9.98 1.96
N LEU A 117 -1.83 10.32 2.39
CA LEU A 117 -2.42 11.64 2.14
C LEU A 117 -1.66 12.74 2.88
N PHE A 118 -1.28 12.51 4.14
CA PHE A 118 -0.52 13.48 4.92
C PHE A 118 0.85 13.78 4.30
N GLY A 119 1.57 12.73 3.86
CA GLY A 119 2.83 12.88 3.13
C GLY A 119 2.66 13.71 1.85
N TYR A 120 1.62 13.43 1.07
CA TYR A 120 1.29 14.20 -0.13
C TYR A 120 1.06 15.70 0.17
N LEU A 121 0.27 16.00 1.20
CA LEU A 121 -0.03 17.39 1.60
C LEU A 121 1.24 18.14 2.06
N ILE A 122 2.13 17.49 2.80
CA ILE A 122 3.39 18.11 3.23
C ILE A 122 4.26 18.45 2.01
N LEU A 123 4.42 17.52 1.06
CA LEU A 123 5.23 17.72 -0.14
C LEU A 123 4.66 18.81 -1.06
N LEU A 124 3.33 18.95 -1.11
CA LEU A 124 2.64 20.02 -1.81
C LEU A 124 2.90 21.38 -1.14
N PHE A 125 2.49 21.52 0.11
CA PHE A 125 2.39 22.84 0.75
C PHE A 125 3.74 23.36 1.29
N ASN A 126 4.62 22.48 1.76
CA ASN A 126 5.90 22.91 2.34
C ASN A 126 7.03 22.95 1.32
N PHE A 127 7.04 22.00 0.38
CA PHE A 127 8.17 21.84 -0.55
C PHE A 127 7.85 22.34 -1.96
N ASN A 128 6.57 22.54 -2.34
CA ASN A 128 6.14 22.82 -3.72
C ASN A 128 6.70 21.80 -4.75
N MET A 129 7.14 20.63 -4.27
CA MET A 129 7.80 19.59 -5.05
C MET A 129 6.84 18.48 -5.46
N ALA A 130 5.61 18.50 -4.96
CA ALA A 130 4.63 17.46 -5.28
C ALA A 130 4.26 17.44 -6.77
N PHE A 131 4.16 18.60 -7.45
CA PHE A 131 3.84 18.64 -8.88
C PHE A 131 4.96 18.04 -9.77
N PRO A 132 6.24 18.44 -9.60
CA PRO A 132 7.35 17.84 -10.34
C PRO A 132 7.57 16.36 -10.03
N LEU A 133 7.49 15.94 -8.76
CA LEU A 133 7.65 14.52 -8.40
C LEU A 133 6.50 13.68 -8.97
N PHE A 134 5.26 14.19 -8.91
CA PHE A 134 4.11 13.50 -9.48
C PHE A 134 4.26 13.35 -10.99
N GLN A 135 4.67 14.39 -11.73
CA GLN A 135 4.91 14.29 -13.18
C GLN A 135 6.05 13.34 -13.55
N VAL A 136 7.18 13.37 -12.83
CA VAL A 136 8.31 12.44 -13.07
C VAL A 136 7.94 10.99 -12.77
N LEU A 137 6.97 10.77 -11.89
CA LEU A 137 6.51 9.44 -11.49
C LEU A 137 5.28 8.93 -12.26
N TRP A 138 4.54 9.82 -12.93
CA TRP A 138 3.32 9.50 -13.72
C TRP A 138 3.48 9.58 -15.25
N LEU A 139 4.65 10.01 -15.77
CA LEU A 139 5.02 9.98 -17.19
C LEU A 139 5.80 8.72 -17.56
#